data_AF-A0A9P5CJX4-F1
#
_entry.id   AF-A0A9P5CJX4-F1
#
_cell.length_a   1.000
_cell.length_b   1.000
_cell.length_c   1.000
_cell.angle_alpha   90.00
_cell.angle_beta   90.00
_cell.angle_gamma   90.00
#
_symmetry.space_group_name_H-M   'P 1'
#
loop_
_entity.id
_entity.type
_entity.pdbx_description
1 polymer ?
#
loop_
_entity_poly.entity_id
_entity_poly.type
_entity_poly.pdbx_seq_one_letter_code
_entity_poly.pdbx_strand_id
1 'polypeptide(L)'
;RLLVVSGSDDRESEIRCHLVEVRLSEVREAENGYTALSYAWGTGDRNCEIWIGAHKCLINPNLESALRHLRCQDRPIRLWIDALCINQTDLLERNQQVQQMRSIYAAASETVIYLGAQDGGNTGRSAWNFLERNSSWAWNDHQDRDYTLRDVEIDVLSRPWFRRLWVFQEAVVSRCLSIQCGPRRIAWDDFC
;
A
#
# COMPACT_ATOMS: atom_id res chain seq x y z
N ARG A 1 -8.44 -13.60 6.04
CA ARG A 1 -8.25 -13.90 4.60
C ARG A 1 -7.12 -13.03 4.05
N LEU A 2 -6.45 -13.49 3.00
CA LEU A 2 -5.48 -12.71 2.21
C LEU A 2 -5.91 -12.68 0.75
N LEU A 3 -5.60 -11.59 0.06
CA LEU A 3 -5.73 -11.43 -1.37
C LEU A 3 -4.43 -11.85 -2.04
N VAL A 4 -4.48 -12.87 -2.89
CA VAL A 4 -3.35 -13.28 -3.73
C VAL A 4 -3.51 -12.61 -5.08
N VAL A 5 -2.62 -11.67 -5.40
CA VAL A 5 -2.60 -10.96 -6.67
C VAL A 5 -1.63 -11.68 -7.60
N SER A 6 -2.08 -12.03 -8.80
CA SER A 6 -1.27 -12.73 -9.80
C SER A 6 -0.23 -11.78 -10.41
N GLY A 7 0.94 -12.32 -10.77
CA GLY A 7 1.96 -11.55 -11.49
C GLY A 7 1.56 -11.26 -12.94
N SER A 8 2.15 -10.23 -13.55
CA SER A 8 2.04 -9.96 -14.98
C SER A 8 3.17 -9.08 -15.50
N ASP A 9 3.72 -9.44 -16.66
CA ASP A 9 4.76 -8.66 -17.37
C ASP A 9 4.22 -7.35 -17.95
N ASP A 10 2.95 -7.33 -18.31
CA ASP A 10 2.25 -6.14 -18.78
C ASP A 10 1.62 -5.42 -17.59
N ARG A 11 2.09 -4.20 -17.29
CA ARG A 11 1.58 -3.39 -16.17
C ARG A 11 0.14 -2.97 -16.37
N GLU A 12 -0.36 -2.86 -17.60
CA GLU A 12 -1.72 -2.41 -17.90
C GLU A 12 -2.73 -3.56 -17.96
N SER A 13 -2.25 -4.80 -17.99
CA SER A 13 -3.09 -6.00 -17.98
C SER A 13 -4.05 -6.03 -16.79
N GLU A 14 -5.18 -6.72 -16.97
CA GLU A 14 -6.19 -6.90 -15.94
C GLU A 14 -5.58 -7.43 -14.62
N ILE A 15 -6.01 -6.86 -13.49
CA ILE A 15 -5.58 -7.34 -12.17
C ILE A 15 -6.42 -8.55 -11.81
N ARG A 16 -5.77 -9.72 -11.73
CA ARG A 16 -6.40 -11.00 -11.38
C ARG A 16 -5.96 -11.48 -10.01
N CYS A 17 -6.93 -11.73 -9.15
CA CYS A 17 -6.72 -12.09 -7.76
C CYS A 17 -7.56 -13.31 -7.35
N HIS A 18 -7.24 -13.89 -6.20
CA HIS A 18 -8.13 -14.80 -5.48
C HIS A 18 -7.95 -14.62 -3.97
N LEU A 19 -8.98 -14.97 -3.20
CA LEU A 19 -8.92 -14.92 -1.73
C LEU A 19 -8.50 -16.28 -1.17
N VAL A 20 -7.65 -16.27 -0.16
CA VAL A 20 -7.27 -17.46 0.59
C VAL A 20 -7.50 -17.26 2.09
N GLU A 21 -7.96 -18.31 2.77
CA GLU A 21 -8.05 -18.34 4.22
C GLU A 21 -6.73 -18.81 4.81
N VAL A 22 -6.28 -18.11 5.85
CA VAL A 22 -5.02 -18.39 6.55
C VAL A 22 -5.19 -18.11 8.03
N ARG A 23 -4.44 -18.81 8.87
CA ARG A 23 -4.30 -18.45 10.29
C ARG A 23 -3.13 -17.50 10.47
N LEU A 24 -3.31 -16.46 11.29
CA LEU A 24 -2.24 -15.47 11.53
C LEU A 24 -0.96 -16.09 12.08
N SER A 25 -1.07 -17.17 12.88
CA SER A 25 0.08 -17.91 13.40
C SER A 25 0.91 -18.57 12.30
N GLU A 26 0.30 -19.00 11.20
CA GLU A 26 0.97 -19.70 10.11
C GLU A 26 1.77 -18.73 9.22
N VAL A 27 1.23 -17.53 8.98
CA VAL A 27 1.84 -16.57 8.05
C VAL A 27 2.89 -15.66 8.71
N ARG A 28 2.89 -15.54 10.05
CA ARG A 28 3.83 -14.70 10.79
C ARG A 28 5.28 -15.21 10.73
N GLU A 29 5.45 -16.52 10.61
CA GLU A 29 6.75 -17.22 10.63
C GLU A 29 7.13 -17.81 9.27
N ALA A 30 6.25 -17.71 8.27
CA ALA A 30 6.50 -18.26 6.95
C ALA A 30 7.43 -17.37 6.12
N GLU A 31 8.31 -17.99 5.33
CA GLU A 31 9.05 -17.32 4.24
C GLU A 31 8.08 -16.65 3.24
N ASN A 32 6.86 -17.20 3.11
CA ASN A 32 5.77 -16.67 2.29
C ASN A 32 4.74 -15.90 3.13
N GLY A 33 5.20 -14.94 3.91
CA GLY A 33 4.35 -14.01 4.65
C GLY A 33 3.50 -13.12 3.73
N TYR A 34 3.01 -12.00 4.25
CA TYR A 34 2.12 -11.12 3.51
C TYR A 34 2.42 -9.66 3.79
N THR A 35 2.05 -8.81 2.82
CA THR A 35 2.12 -7.35 2.96
C THR A 35 0.77 -6.83 3.37
N ALA A 36 0.70 -6.04 4.44
CA ALA A 36 -0.51 -5.28 4.76
C ALA A 36 -0.51 -3.96 3.98
N LEU A 37 -1.63 -3.65 3.32
CA LEU A 37 -1.79 -2.40 2.59
C LEU A 37 -2.55 -1.39 3.45
N SER A 38 -1.91 -0.26 3.72
CA SER A 38 -2.49 0.89 4.38
C SER A 38 -2.66 2.00 3.35
N TYR A 39 -3.90 2.42 3.08
CA TYR A 39 -4.19 3.43 2.05
C TYR A 39 -5.40 4.27 2.43
N ALA A 40 -5.48 5.49 1.90
CA ALA A 40 -6.67 6.31 2.09
C ALA A 40 -7.82 5.82 1.21
N TRP A 41 -8.95 5.52 1.85
CA TRP A 41 -10.21 5.27 1.15
C TRP A 41 -10.61 6.60 0.49
N GLY A 42 -10.34 6.73 -0.81
CA GLY A 42 -10.63 7.94 -1.56
C GLY A 42 -12.12 8.28 -1.55
N THR A 43 -12.46 9.52 -1.90
CA THR A 43 -13.87 9.97 -2.00
C THR A 43 -14.53 9.64 -3.33
N GLY A 44 -13.78 9.09 -4.28
CA GLY A 44 -14.29 8.73 -5.62
C GLY A 44 -15.12 7.44 -5.61
N ASP A 45 -16.01 7.34 -6.60
CA ASP A 45 -16.81 6.14 -6.83
C ASP A 45 -15.93 4.91 -7.15
N ARG A 46 -16.41 3.73 -6.79
CA ARG A 46 -15.78 2.46 -7.15
C ARG A 46 -16.06 2.17 -8.63
N ASN A 47 -15.16 2.62 -9.50
CA ASN A 47 -15.31 2.53 -10.95
C ASN A 47 -14.18 1.75 -11.65
N CYS A 48 -13.19 1.26 -10.89
CA CYS A 48 -12.12 0.42 -11.42
C CYS A 48 -12.45 -1.05 -11.23
N GLU A 49 -12.27 -1.87 -12.27
CA GLU A 49 -12.57 -3.30 -12.25
C GLU A 49 -11.33 -4.14 -11.96
N ILE A 50 -11.46 -5.11 -11.06
CA ILE A 50 -10.51 -6.21 -10.86
C ILE A 50 -11.25 -7.55 -10.89
N TRP A 51 -10.51 -8.64 -11.09
CA TRP A 51 -11.05 -10.00 -11.03
C TRP A 51 -10.68 -10.67 -9.71
N ILE A 52 -11.66 -11.22 -9.00
CA ILE A 52 -11.47 -12.07 -7.82
C ILE A 52 -12.09 -13.44 -8.12
N GLY A 53 -11.22 -14.42 -8.41
CA GLY A 53 -11.64 -15.69 -9.00
C GLY A 53 -12.31 -15.45 -10.36
N ALA A 54 -13.55 -15.92 -10.52
CA ALA A 54 -14.35 -15.74 -11.73
C ALA A 54 -15.22 -14.47 -11.72
N HIS A 55 -15.19 -13.67 -10.65
CA HIS A 55 -16.10 -12.54 -10.46
C HIS A 55 -15.38 -11.21 -10.64
N LYS A 56 -16.05 -10.25 -11.30
CA LYS A 56 -15.61 -8.86 -11.33
C LYS A 56 -15.95 -8.16 -10.02
N CYS A 57 -15.04 -7.33 -9.53
CA CYS A 57 -15.20 -6.51 -8.34
C CYS A 57 -14.82 -5.07 -8.65
N LEU A 58 -15.68 -4.13 -8.26
CA LEU A 58 -15.41 -2.69 -8.40
C LEU A 58 -14.71 -2.15 -7.17
N ILE A 59 -13.58 -1.47 -7.38
CA ILE A 59 -12.76 -0.83 -6.36
C ILE A 59 -12.53 0.65 -6.68
N ASN A 60 -12.10 1.41 -5.69
CA ASN A 60 -11.74 2.82 -5.87
C ASN A 60 -10.39 2.92 -6.63
N PRO A 61 -10.19 3.93 -7.49
CA PRO A 61 -8.96 4.15 -8.24
C PRO A 61 -7.67 4.13 -7.41
N ASN A 62 -7.71 4.63 -6.16
CA ASN A 62 -6.53 4.61 -5.30
C ASN A 62 -6.09 3.18 -4.95
N LEU A 63 -7.05 2.30 -4.66
CA LEU A 63 -6.76 0.90 -4.36
C LEU A 63 -6.30 0.16 -5.62
N GLU A 64 -6.92 0.46 -6.77
CA GLU A 64 -6.51 -0.14 -8.04
C GLU A 64 -5.06 0.23 -8.37
N SER A 65 -4.72 1.51 -8.23
CA SER A 65 -3.38 2.02 -8.43
C SER A 65 -2.40 1.32 -7.48
N ALA A 66 -2.74 1.18 -6.20
CA ALA A 66 -1.92 0.46 -5.24
C ALA A 66 -1.66 -0.99 -5.67
N LEU A 67 -2.70 -1.74 -6.04
CA LEU A 67 -2.58 -3.12 -6.52
C LEU A 67 -1.67 -3.21 -7.74
N ARG A 68 -1.82 -2.30 -8.70
CA ARG A 68 -1.01 -2.26 -9.93
C ARG A 68 0.46 -1.97 -9.64
N HIS A 69 0.76 -1.12 -8.65
CA HIS A 69 2.13 -0.78 -8.27
C HIS A 69 2.76 -1.77 -7.29
N LEU A 70 1.96 -2.59 -6.63
CA LEU A 70 2.43 -3.69 -5.77
C LEU A 70 2.67 -4.98 -6.58
N ARG A 71 1.88 -5.20 -7.63
CA ARG A 71 1.96 -6.40 -8.49
C ARG A 71 3.38 -6.61 -9.02
N CYS A 72 3.91 -7.81 -8.81
CA CYS A 72 5.18 -8.24 -9.41
C CYS A 72 4.97 -8.80 -10.82
N GLN A 73 6.04 -8.91 -11.59
CA GLN A 73 6.00 -9.51 -12.93
C GLN A 73 5.85 -11.04 -12.85
N ASP A 74 6.81 -11.71 -12.23
CA ASP A 74 6.93 -13.18 -12.34
C ASP A 74 6.28 -13.98 -11.21
N ARG A 75 5.85 -13.32 -10.13
CA ARG A 75 5.38 -14.00 -8.92
C ARG A 75 4.09 -13.41 -8.37
N PRO A 76 3.18 -14.25 -7.84
CA PRO A 76 2.05 -13.73 -7.10
C PRO A 76 2.52 -13.11 -5.78
N ILE A 77 1.75 -12.13 -5.31
CA ILE A 77 1.97 -11.48 -4.01
C ILE A 77 0.76 -11.70 -3.11
N ARG A 78 1.00 -11.75 -1.80
CA ARG A 78 -0.04 -11.90 -0.78
C ARG A 78 -0.25 -10.57 -0.07
N LEU A 79 -1.45 -10.02 -0.20
CA LEU A 79 -1.83 -8.75 0.39
C LEU A 79 -2.94 -8.95 1.42
N TRP A 80 -2.86 -8.23 2.54
CA TRP A 80 -4.03 -7.98 3.37
C TRP A 80 -4.54 -6.56 3.10
N ILE A 81 -5.81 -6.46 2.73
CA ILE A 81 -6.48 -5.22 2.36
C ILE A 81 -7.85 -5.26 3.02
N ASP A 82 -8.09 -4.40 4.00
CA ASP A 82 -9.33 -4.36 4.79
C ASP A 82 -10.61 -4.40 3.92
N ALA A 83 -10.66 -3.59 2.87
CA ALA A 83 -11.80 -3.48 1.95
C ALA A 83 -12.13 -4.77 1.18
N LEU A 84 -11.16 -5.68 1.00
CA LEU A 84 -11.31 -6.92 0.21
C LEU A 84 -11.17 -8.20 1.03
N CYS A 85 -10.41 -8.18 2.11
CA CYS A 85 -10.12 -9.35 2.95
C CYS A 85 -11.13 -9.52 4.11
N ILE A 86 -11.89 -8.47 4.43
CA ILE A 86 -12.98 -8.48 5.41
C ILE A 86 -14.30 -8.53 4.66
N ASN A 87 -15.25 -9.33 5.13
CA ASN A 87 -16.58 -9.34 4.56
C ASN A 87 -17.32 -8.09 5.01
N GLN A 88 -17.42 -7.12 4.11
CA GLN A 88 -18.02 -5.82 4.42
C GLN A 88 -19.54 -5.92 4.65
N THR A 89 -20.19 -7.02 4.23
CA THR A 89 -21.64 -7.22 4.42
C THR A 89 -21.98 -7.97 5.72
N ASP A 90 -21.01 -8.61 6.36
CA ASP A 90 -21.20 -9.29 7.64
C ASP A 90 -20.70 -8.39 8.78
N LEU A 91 -21.63 -7.76 9.49
CA LEU A 91 -21.31 -6.84 10.59
C LEU A 91 -20.59 -7.55 11.74
N LEU A 92 -20.92 -8.81 12.02
CA LEU A 92 -20.31 -9.56 13.12
C LEU A 92 -18.86 -9.90 12.78
N GLU A 93 -18.63 -10.46 11.58
CA GLU A 93 -17.28 -10.74 11.09
C GLU A 93 -16.45 -9.44 11.02
N ARG A 94 -17.02 -8.37 10.45
CA ARG A 94 -16.32 -7.09 10.31
C ARG A 94 -15.88 -6.55 11.66
N ASN A 95 -16.76 -6.57 12.67
CA ASN A 95 -16.40 -6.10 14.00
C ASN A 95 -15.30 -6.95 14.64
N GLN A 96 -15.35 -8.28 14.45
CA GLN A 96 -14.29 -9.19 14.91
C GLN A 96 -12.97 -8.93 14.20
N GLN A 97 -12.98 -8.65 12.89
CA GLN A 97 -11.78 -8.34 12.11
C GLN A 97 -11.18 -6.98 12.51
N VAL A 98 -12.03 -5.97 12.75
CA VAL A 98 -11.58 -4.65 13.24
C VAL A 98 -10.85 -4.78 14.58
N GLN A 99 -11.36 -5.62 15.50
CA GLN A 99 -10.67 -5.90 16.76
C GLN A 99 -9.32 -6.63 16.58
N GLN A 100 -9.16 -7.36 15.48
CA GLN A 100 -7.94 -8.10 15.15
C GLN A 100 -6.93 -7.29 14.33
N MET A 101 -7.28 -6.10 13.80
CA MET A 101 -6.44 -5.31 12.91
C MET A 101 -5.03 -5.09 13.46
N ARG A 102 -4.91 -4.76 14.75
CA ARG A 102 -3.61 -4.60 15.41
C ARG A 102 -2.72 -5.84 15.24
N SER A 103 -3.27 -7.03 15.48
CA SER A 103 -2.54 -8.30 15.39
C SER A 103 -2.22 -8.67 13.94
N ILE A 104 -3.09 -8.28 13.00
CA ILE A 104 -2.87 -8.47 11.57
C ILE A 104 -1.66 -7.63 11.14
N TYR A 105 -1.70 -6.30 11.32
CA TYR A 105 -0.56 -5.44 10.99
C TYR A 105 0.74 -5.84 11.71
N ALA A 106 0.67 -6.27 12.98
CA ALA A 106 1.83 -6.78 13.71
C ALA A 106 2.47 -8.04 13.11
N ALA A 107 1.64 -8.87 12.45
CA ALA A 107 2.05 -10.15 11.88
C ALA A 107 2.45 -10.04 10.40
N ALA A 108 2.18 -8.91 9.74
CA ALA A 108 2.60 -8.67 8.37
C ALA A 108 4.14 -8.64 8.26
N SER A 109 4.67 -9.13 7.15
CA SER A 109 6.10 -9.07 6.85
C SER A 109 6.54 -7.64 6.54
N GLU A 110 5.66 -6.89 5.88
CA GLU A 110 5.80 -5.48 5.58
C GLU A 110 4.41 -4.85 5.64
N THR A 111 4.34 -3.59 6.05
CA THR A 111 3.19 -2.73 5.81
C THR A 111 3.58 -1.66 4.82
N VAL A 112 2.81 -1.52 3.74
CA VAL A 112 3.01 -0.47 2.74
C VAL A 112 1.95 0.60 2.94
N ILE A 113 2.40 1.81 3.22
CA ILE A 113 1.57 3.02 3.20
C ILE A 113 1.51 3.52 1.76
N TYR A 114 0.36 3.38 1.11
CA TYR A 114 0.16 3.87 -0.25
C TYR A 114 -0.53 5.24 -0.24
N LEU A 115 0.20 6.26 -0.70
CA LEU A 115 -0.24 7.65 -0.68
C LEU A 115 -1.06 8.07 -1.90
N GLY A 116 -1.11 7.24 -2.94
CA GLY A 116 -1.74 7.55 -4.21
C GLY A 116 -0.87 7.22 -5.41
N ALA A 117 -1.46 7.29 -6.60
CA ALA A 117 -0.70 7.39 -7.84
C ALA A 117 0.25 8.61 -7.76
N GLN A 118 1.31 8.59 -8.57
CA GLN A 118 2.24 9.71 -8.68
C GLN A 118 1.56 10.88 -9.42
N ASP A 119 0.62 11.50 -8.73
CA ASP A 119 -0.21 12.58 -9.22
C ASP A 119 0.31 13.84 -8.55
N GLY A 120 1.40 14.35 -9.10
CA GLY A 120 1.97 15.62 -8.70
C GLY A 120 2.69 16.12 -9.93
N GLY A 121 2.45 17.38 -10.30
CA GLY A 121 3.30 18.06 -11.27
C GLY A 121 4.75 18.12 -10.77
N ASN A 122 5.51 19.13 -11.19
CA ASN A 122 6.92 19.22 -10.79
C ASN A 122 7.15 19.08 -9.27
N THR A 123 6.24 19.57 -8.42
CA THR A 123 6.31 19.47 -6.94
C THR A 123 6.37 18.03 -6.42
N GLY A 124 5.51 17.12 -6.90
CA GLY A 124 5.52 15.74 -6.41
C GLY A 124 6.78 15.00 -6.83
N ARG A 125 7.24 15.19 -8.07
CA ARG A 125 8.52 14.63 -8.52
C ARG A 125 9.69 15.15 -7.69
N SER A 126 9.72 16.45 -7.40
CA SER A 126 10.74 17.09 -6.56
C SER A 126 10.75 16.55 -5.13
N ALA A 127 9.58 16.43 -4.50
CA ALA A 127 9.44 15.89 -3.15
C ALA A 127 10.00 14.46 -3.05
N TRP A 128 9.63 13.60 -4.00
CA TRP A 128 10.13 12.22 -4.02
C TRP A 128 11.62 12.13 -4.35
N ASN A 129 12.14 12.98 -5.24
CA ASN A 129 13.58 13.04 -5.48
C ASN A 129 14.36 13.45 -4.23
N PHE A 130 13.83 14.38 -3.44
CA PHE A 130 14.44 14.78 -2.17
C PHE A 130 14.44 13.61 -1.17
N LEU A 131 13.32 12.91 -1.02
CA LEU A 131 13.21 11.77 -0.11
C LEU A 131 14.15 10.62 -0.50
N GLU A 132 14.17 10.23 -1.78
CA GLU A 132 15.06 9.17 -2.27
C GLU A 132 16.53 9.53 -2.00
N ARG A 133 16.96 10.77 -2.25
CA ARG A 133 18.36 11.20 -2.04
C ARG A 133 18.81 11.20 -0.58
N ASN A 134 17.89 11.44 0.35
CA ASN A 134 18.20 11.45 1.78
C ASN A 134 17.99 10.09 2.45
N SER A 135 17.54 9.09 1.69
CA SER A 135 17.46 7.71 2.16
C SER A 135 18.85 7.07 2.26
N SER A 136 19.00 6.16 3.20
CA SER A 136 20.26 5.45 3.52
C SER A 136 20.89 4.69 2.33
N TRP A 137 20.16 4.49 1.23
CA TRP A 137 20.59 3.75 0.04
C TRP A 137 20.92 4.62 -1.17
N ALA A 138 20.75 5.94 -1.12
CA ALA A 138 21.08 6.82 -2.24
C ALA A 138 22.57 7.19 -2.29
N TRP A 139 23.32 6.56 -3.20
CA TRP A 139 24.67 6.99 -3.55
C TRP A 139 24.64 8.15 -4.55
N ASN A 140 25.52 9.13 -4.29
CA ASN A 140 25.68 10.42 -4.96
C ASN A 140 25.77 10.34 -6.50
N ASP A 141 24.95 11.14 -7.19
CA ASP A 141 25.37 11.79 -8.44
C ASP A 141 24.64 13.14 -8.66
N HIS A 142 25.25 13.99 -9.47
CA HIS A 142 25.33 15.45 -9.40
C HIS A 142 24.07 16.33 -9.62
N GLN A 143 24.03 17.44 -8.85
CA GLN A 143 23.86 18.85 -9.25
C GLN A 143 22.71 19.27 -10.21
N ASP A 144 21.51 19.61 -9.69
CA ASP A 144 20.79 20.86 -10.05
C ASP A 144 19.61 21.19 -9.08
N ARG A 145 19.44 22.51 -8.87
CA ARG A 145 18.37 23.37 -8.27
C ARG A 145 17.35 22.89 -7.21
N ASP A 146 17.47 23.52 -6.03
CA ASP A 146 16.41 24.08 -5.15
C ASP A 146 15.17 23.22 -4.87
N TYR A 147 15.38 22.03 -4.30
CA TYR A 147 14.33 21.20 -3.74
C TYR A 147 14.30 21.38 -2.22
N THR A 148 13.13 21.66 -1.66
CA THR A 148 13.02 22.04 -0.26
C THR A 148 12.13 21.07 0.51
N LEU A 149 12.33 20.98 1.83
CA LEU A 149 11.38 20.31 2.76
C LEU A 149 9.93 20.77 2.54
N ARG A 150 9.75 21.99 2.02
CA ARG A 150 8.45 22.56 1.66
C ARG A 150 7.73 21.77 0.55
N ASP A 151 8.46 21.21 -0.42
CA ASP A 151 7.86 20.39 -1.47
C ASP A 151 7.32 19.08 -0.91
N VAL A 152 8.04 18.48 0.05
CA VAL A 152 7.58 17.30 0.79
C VAL A 152 6.35 17.62 1.63
N GLU A 153 6.32 18.77 2.30
CA GLU A 153 5.14 19.22 3.06
C GLU A 153 3.92 19.41 2.15
N ILE A 154 4.10 20.10 1.03
CA ILE A 154 3.02 20.41 0.08
C ILE A 154 2.49 19.16 -0.61
N ASP A 155 3.36 18.21 -1.01
CA ASP A 155 2.95 17.06 -1.80
C ASP A 155 2.70 15.80 -0.99
N VAL A 156 3.59 15.44 -0.05
CA VAL A 156 3.57 14.16 0.66
C VAL A 156 2.74 14.26 1.93
N LEU A 157 3.04 15.23 2.81
CA LEU A 157 2.34 15.38 4.09
C LEU A 157 0.89 15.87 3.94
N SER A 158 0.56 16.49 2.81
CA SER A 158 -0.81 16.93 2.51
C SER A 158 -1.74 15.79 2.09
N ARG A 159 -1.19 14.60 1.75
CA ARG A 159 -1.96 13.46 1.21
C ARG A 159 -3.02 12.97 2.20
N PRO A 160 -4.19 12.50 1.72
CA PRO A 160 -5.30 12.10 2.59
C PRO A 160 -4.94 11.08 3.66
N TRP A 161 -3.93 10.23 3.39
CA TRP A 161 -3.47 9.23 4.35
C TRP A 161 -3.02 9.84 5.69
N PHE A 162 -2.23 10.92 5.66
CA PHE A 162 -1.74 11.59 6.87
C PHE A 162 -2.83 12.26 7.72
N ARG A 163 -4.05 12.41 7.17
CA ARG A 163 -5.21 12.99 7.86
C ARG A 163 -6.09 11.93 8.53
N ARG A 164 -5.77 10.64 8.41
CA ARG A 164 -6.60 9.54 8.95
C ARG A 164 -6.26 9.28 10.43
N LEU A 165 -7.30 9.18 11.27
CA LEU A 165 -7.16 8.83 12.69
C LEU A 165 -6.65 7.40 12.93
N TRP A 166 -6.86 6.49 11.98
CA TRP A 166 -6.49 5.07 12.10
C TRP A 166 -5.01 4.77 11.77
N VAL A 167 -4.25 5.78 11.33
CA VAL A 167 -2.81 5.66 10.97
C VAL A 167 -1.98 5.03 12.09
N PHE A 168 -2.32 5.31 13.35
CA PHE A 168 -1.58 4.81 14.50
C PHE A 168 -1.59 3.28 14.63
N GLN A 169 -2.68 2.60 14.26
CA GLN A 169 -2.75 1.14 14.35
C GLN A 169 -1.95 0.45 13.24
N GLU A 170 -1.80 1.13 12.11
CA GLU A 170 -1.19 0.62 10.88
C GLU A 170 0.33 0.87 10.91
N ALA A 171 0.77 2.07 11.31
CA ALA A 171 2.18 2.46 11.29
C ALA A 171 2.98 1.99 12.51
N VAL A 172 2.46 2.18 13.73
CA VAL A 172 3.25 1.99 14.97
C VAL A 172 3.51 0.52 15.31
N VAL A 173 2.67 -0.39 14.81
CA VAL A 173 2.71 -1.81 15.16
C VAL A 173 3.44 -2.65 14.12
N SER A 174 3.70 -2.07 12.95
CA SER A 174 4.35 -2.75 11.83
C SER A 174 5.84 -2.96 12.10
N ARG A 175 6.32 -4.17 11.80
CA ARG A 175 7.75 -4.53 11.97
C ARG A 175 8.64 -3.89 10.91
N CYS A 176 8.12 -3.79 9.70
CA CYS A 176 8.77 -3.17 8.55
C CYS A 176 7.71 -2.30 7.88
N LEU A 177 7.96 -1.00 7.82
CA LEU A 177 7.02 -0.02 7.29
C LEU A 177 7.68 0.70 6.13
N SER A 178 6.98 0.81 5.00
CA SER A 178 7.42 1.58 3.85
C SER A 178 6.33 2.55 3.41
N ILE A 179 6.75 3.65 2.81
CA ILE A 179 5.86 4.63 2.20
C ILE A 179 6.05 4.60 0.70
N GLN A 180 4.94 4.52 -0.02
CA GLN A 180 4.91 4.37 -1.47
C GLN A 180 3.93 5.36 -2.11
N CYS A 181 4.37 5.97 -3.21
CA CYS A 181 3.52 6.75 -4.10
C CYS A 181 3.84 6.38 -5.55
N GLY A 182 2.82 5.88 -6.25
CA GLY A 182 3.01 5.26 -7.54
C GLY A 182 4.14 4.21 -7.48
N PRO A 183 5.15 4.27 -8.37
CA PRO A 183 6.22 3.28 -8.42
C PRO A 183 7.33 3.51 -7.40
N ARG A 184 7.34 4.66 -6.71
CA ARG A 184 8.44 5.07 -5.83
C ARG A 184 8.14 4.64 -4.40
N ARG A 185 9.08 3.96 -3.75
CA ARG A 185 8.95 3.45 -2.39
C ARG A 185 10.23 3.71 -1.62
N ILE A 186 10.11 4.16 -0.38
CA ILE A 186 11.21 4.31 0.59
C ILE A 186 10.82 3.65 1.92
N ALA A 187 11.82 3.27 2.72
CA ALA A 187 11.56 2.80 4.08
C ALA A 187 11.03 3.96 4.94
N TRP A 188 10.19 3.66 5.93
CA TRP A 188 9.67 4.68 6.84
C TRP A 188 10.77 5.36 7.65
N ASP A 189 11.82 4.62 8.01
CA ASP A 189 12.99 5.17 8.74
C ASP A 189 13.81 6.15 7.89
N ASP A 190 13.73 6.05 6.55
CA ASP A 190 14.33 7.05 5.65
C ASP A 190 13.42 8.28 5.47
N PHE A 191 12.14 8.17 5.85
CA PHE A 191 11.15 9.24 5.74
C PHE A 191 11.07 10.14 6.98
N CYS A 192 11.33 9.59 8.18
CA CYS A 192 11.28 10.28 9.48
C CYS A 192 12.65 10.79 9.94
#